data_AF-X1NJP1-F1
#
_entry.id   AF-X1NJP1-F1
#
_cell.length_a   1.000
_cell.length_b   1.000
_cell.length_c   1.000
_cell.angle_alpha   90.00
_cell.angle_beta   90.00
_cell.angle_gamma   90.00
#
_symmetry.space_group_name_H-M   'P 1'
#
loop_
_entity.id
_entity.type
_entity.pdbx_description
1 polymer ?
#
loop_
_entity_poly.entity_id
_entity_poly.type
_entity_poly.pdbx_seq_one_letter_code
_entity_poly.pdbx_strand_id
1 'polypeptide(L)' 'GMKNIIVKNIMEIPKLKPSEQRVLLFLGTVFEGEKPSEYQIAKAVKMDKRTVKKAIENLKEKGIIE' A
#
# COMPACT_ATOMS: atom_id res chain seq x y z
N GLY A 1 17.41 5.52 8.46
CA GLY A 1 16.66 6.65 9.05
C GLY A 1 15.22 6.75 8.54
N MET A 2 14.98 6.86 7.23
CA MET A 2 13.66 7.21 6.66
C MET A 2 12.60 6.09 6.63
N LYS A 3 12.98 4.81 6.51
CA LYS A 3 12.01 3.69 6.52
C LYS A 3 11.13 3.68 7.78
N ASN A 4 11.67 4.03 8.94
CA ASN A 4 10.93 4.01 10.19
C ASN A 4 9.89 5.13 10.32
N ILE A 5 10.04 6.26 9.60
CA ILE A 5 9.10 7.39 9.68
C ILE A 5 7.84 7.08 8.85
N ILE A 6 8.01 6.54 7.64
CA ILE A 6 6.88 6.10 6.79
C ILE A 6 6.11 4.97 7.47
N VAL A 7 6.81 3.97 8.00
CA VAL A 7 6.18 2.81 8.67
C VAL A 7 5.42 3.21 9.93
N LYS A 8 5.96 4.10 10.76
CA LYS A 8 5.26 4.60 11.95
C LYS A 8 4.00 5.38 11.59
N ASN A 9 4.07 6.27 10.61
CA ASN A 9 2.92 7.07 10.21
C ASN A 9 1.81 6.21 9.59
N ILE A 10 2.13 5.17 8.80
CA ILE A 10 1.12 4.25 8.23
C ILE A 10 0.36 3.47 9.31
N MET A 11 1.08 3.01 10.35
CA MET A 11 0.49 2.28 11.48
C MET A 11 -0.41 3.19 12.34
N GLU A 12 -0.14 4.50 12.34
CA GLU A 12 -0.92 5.49 13.08
C GLU A 12 -2.16 5.99 12.30
N ILE A 13 -2.32 5.64 11.01
CA ILE A 13 -3.56 5.94 10.26
C ILE A 13 -4.69 5.07 10.82
N PRO A 14 -5.62 5.58 11.65
CA PRO A 14 -6.47 4.75 12.54
C PRO A 14 -7.55 3.91 11.84
N LYS A 15 -7.48 3.73 10.52
CA LYS A 15 -8.56 3.14 9.70
C LYS A 15 -8.08 2.27 8.54
N LEU A 16 -6.81 1.85 8.54
CA LEU A 16 -6.29 0.97 7.50
C LEU A 16 -6.34 -0.49 7.93
N LYS A 17 -6.89 -1.34 7.05
CA LYS A 17 -6.80 -2.79 7.20
C LYS A 17 -5.35 -3.25 7.00
N PRO A 18 -4.95 -4.40 7.55
CA PRO A 18 -3.58 -4.93 7.35
C PRO A 18 -3.17 -5.05 5.87
N SER A 19 -4.11 -5.39 4.99
CA SER A 19 -3.86 -5.43 3.54
C SER A 19 -3.57 -4.06 2.94
N GLU A 20 -4.29 -3.03 3.38
CA GLU A 20 -4.12 -1.65 2.93
C GLU A 20 -2.79 -1.09 3.43
N GLN A 21 -2.44 -1.31 4.70
CA GLN A 21 -1.15 -0.92 5.25
C GLN A 21 0.02 -1.54 4.48
N ARG A 22 -0.08 -2.84 4.16
CA ARG A 22 0.98 -3.56 3.44
C ARG A 22 1.13 -3.09 2.00
N VAL A 23 0.01 -2.86 1.31
CA VAL A 23 0.01 -2.31 -0.05
C VAL A 23 0.59 -0.89 -0.04
N LEU A 24 0.13 -0.03 0.86
CA LEU A 24 0.62 1.34 1.00
C LEU A 24 2.12 1.40 1.29
N LEU A 25 2.61 0.52 2.18
CA LEU A 25 4.04 0.41 2.47
C LEU A 25 4.85 0.06 1.22
N PHE A 26 4.41 -0.90 0.42
CA PHE A 26 5.14 -1.30 -0.79
C PHE A 26 5.08 -0.21 -1.87
N LEU A 27 3.93 0.46 -2.03
CA LEU A 27 3.81 1.61 -2.92
C LEU A 27 4.79 2.73 -2.54
N GLY A 28 4.88 3.08 -1.25
CA GLY A 28 5.76 4.12 -0.76
C GLY A 28 7.22 3.69 -0.49
N THR A 29 7.62 2.46 -0.85
CA THR A 29 9.02 2.02 -0.64
C THR A 29 9.60 1.24 -1.81
N VAL A 30 8.91 0.20 -2.30
CA VAL A 30 9.38 -0.65 -3.39
C VAL A 30 9.09 -0.02 -4.75
N PHE A 31 7.99 0.72 -4.85
CA PHE A 31 7.52 1.32 -6.09
C PHE A 31 7.50 2.85 -6.01
N GLU A 32 8.32 3.44 -5.14
CA GLU A 32 8.36 4.90 -4.97
C GLU A 32 8.76 5.57 -6.30
N GLY A 33 7.89 6.45 -6.81
CA GLY A 33 8.08 7.11 -8.11
C GLY A 33 7.74 6.26 -9.34
N GLU A 34 7.29 5.02 -9.15
CA GLU A 34 6.85 4.13 -10.23
C GLU A 34 5.32 4.05 -10.34
N LYS A 35 4.82 3.56 -11.49
CA LYS A 35 3.40 3.22 -11.70
C LYS A 35 3.24 1.70 -11.88
N PRO A 36 3.39 0.90 -10.82
CA PRO A 36 3.31 -0.55 -10.91
C PRO A 36 1.89 -1.00 -11.27
N SER A 37 1.79 -2.05 -12.08
CA SER A 37 0.52 -2.75 -12.30
C SER A 37 0.06 -3.49 -11.03
N GLU A 38 -1.25 -3.72 -10.90
CA GLU A 38 -1.81 -4.54 -9.81
C GLU A 38 -1.14 -5.91 -9.67
N TYR A 39 -0.73 -6.51 -10.80
CA TYR A 39 -0.02 -7.79 -10.81
C TYR A 39 1.37 -7.69 -10.19
N GLN A 40 2.13 -6.64 -10.53
CA GLN A 40 3.45 -6.39 -9.93
C GLN A 40 3.32 -6.17 -8.42
N ILE A 41 2.32 -5.39 -8.00
CA ILE A 41 2.05 -5.16 -6.58
C ILE A 41 1.71 -6.49 -5.90
N ALA A 42 0.76 -7.27 -6.43
CA ALA A 42 0.36 -8.57 -5.88
C ALA A 42 1.52 -9.55 -5.73
N LYS A 43 2.41 -9.60 -6.72
CA LYS A 43 3.63 -10.42 -6.66
C LYS A 43 4.58 -9.94 -5.57
N ALA A 44 4.78 -8.63 -5.44
CA ALA A 44 5.69 -8.05 -4.44
C ALA A 44 5.15 -8.22 -3.00
N VAL A 45 3.86 -7.95 -2.79
CA VAL A 45 3.22 -8.11 -1.47
C VAL A 45 2.90 -9.58 -1.15
N LYS A 46 3.03 -10.51 -2.09
CA LYS A 46 2.63 -11.93 -1.95
C LYS A 46 1.18 -12.06 -1.48
N MET A 47 0.27 -11.37 -2.15
CA MET A 47 -1.17 -11.39 -1.85
C MET A 47 -1.96 -11.68 -3.12
N ASP A 48 -3.18 -12.21 -2.95
CA ASP A 48 -4.09 -12.40 -4.07
C ASP A 48 -4.41 -11.06 -4.77
N LYS A 49 -4.49 -11.08 -6.09
CA LYS A 49 -4.74 -9.89 -6.91
C LYS A 49 -6.05 -9.19 -6.53
N ARG A 50 -7.11 -9.93 -6.15
CA ARG A 50 -8.39 -9.35 -5.73
C ARG A 50 -8.25 -8.59 -4.42
N THR A 51 -7.44 -9.10 -3.49
CA THR A 51 -7.15 -8.42 -2.22
C THR A 51 -6.36 -7.16 -2.44
N VAL A 52 -5.37 -7.19 -3.35
CA VAL A 52 -4.61 -5.99 -3.72
C VAL A 52 -5.49 -4.95 -4.38
N LYS A 53 -6.32 -5.36 -5.36
CA LYS A 53 -7.26 -4.47 -6.03
C LYS A 53 -8.19 -3.76 -5.03
N LYS A 54 -8.84 -4.51 -4.14
CA LYS A 54 -9.68 -3.95 -3.08
C LYS A 54 -8.91 -3.00 -2.15
N ALA A 55 -7.67 -3.34 -1.79
CA ALA A 55 -6.85 -2.48 -0.96
C ALA A 55 -6.52 -1.15 -1.66
N ILE A 56 -6.19 -1.18 -2.96
CA ILE A 56 -5.93 0.03 -3.75
C ILE A 56 -7.21 0.88 -3.87
N GLU A 57 -8.35 0.26 -4.18
CA GLU A 57 -9.64 0.94 -4.24
C GLU A 57 -9.97 1.63 -2.91
N ASN A 58 -9.86 0.93 -1.78
CA ASN A 58 -10.11 1.51 -0.47
C ASN A 58 -9.13 2.64 -0.11
N LEU A 59 -7.86 2.54 -0.51
CA LEU A 59 -6.86 3.59 -0.29
C LEU A 59 -7.17 4.85 -1.11
N LYS A 60 -7.68 4.69 -2.34
CA LYS A 60 -8.16 5.80 -3.19
C LYS A 60 -9.41 6.45 -2.60
N GLU A 61 -10.39 5.65 -2.18
CA GLU A 61 -11.62 6.15 -1.52
C GLU A 61 -11.32 6.92 -0.23
N LYS A 62 -10.26 6.54 0.50
CA LYS A 62 -9.78 7.25 1.69
C LYS A 62 -8.93 8.49 1.38
N GLY A 63 -8.62 8.77 0.11
CA GLY A 63 -7.78 9.89 -0.32
C GLY A 63 -6.31 9.77 0.07
N ILE A 64 -5.81 8.55 0.28
CA ILE A 64 -4.41 8.30 0.69
C ILE A 64 -3.50 8.16 -0.52
N ILE A 65 -4.01 7.62 -1.62
CA ILE A 65 -3.32 7.49 -2.92
C ILE A 65 -4.23 7.94 -4.05
N GLU A 66 -3.65 8.27 -5.20
CA GLU A 66 -4.36 8.65 -6.44
C GLU A 66 -4.81 7.45 -7.29
#